data_AF-A0A529XA36-F1
#
_entry.id   AF-A0A529XA36-F1
#
_cell.length_a   1.000
_cell.length_b   1.000
_cell.length_c   1.000
_cell.angle_alpha   90.00
_cell.angle_beta   90.00
_cell.angle_gamma   90.00
#
_symmetry.space_group_name_H-M   'P 1'
#
loop_
_entity.id
_entity.type
_entity.pdbx_description
1 polymer ?
#
loop_
_entity_poly.entity_id
_entity_poly.type
_entity_poly.pdbx_seq_one_letter_code
_entity_poly.pdbx_strand_id
1 'polypeptide(L)'
;LGPVMALALHQRGLLVLHASAIEVDGKSVIFMGDKGAGKSTTAGAMIRAGHRLLTDDVVALDLSDPDRPMILPGFPQLKLAADAAGAIRLEQAEVRPQVHPQIDKAQHRLRDGFAAEAVPVSRIYVL
;
A
#
# COMPACT_ATOMS: atom_id res chain seq x y z
N LEU A 1 0.39 -6.42 -13.38
CA LEU A 1 1.32 -7.13 -12.46
C LEU A 1 0.70 -7.50 -11.11
N GLY A 2 -0.22 -6.70 -10.53
CA GLY A 2 -0.81 -6.96 -9.19
C GLY A 2 -1.32 -8.41 -8.98
N PRO A 3 -2.21 -8.95 -9.83
CA PRO A 3 -2.71 -10.33 -9.66
C PRO A 3 -1.63 -11.41 -9.78
N VAL A 4 -0.63 -11.20 -10.65
CA VAL A 4 0.50 -12.14 -10.82
C VAL A 4 1.38 -12.14 -9.57
N MET A 5 1.67 -10.97 -9.00
CA MET A 5 2.41 -10.87 -7.74
C MET A 5 1.64 -11.47 -6.58
N ALA A 6 0.32 -11.23 -6.51
CA ALA A 6 -0.52 -11.82 -5.48
C ALA A 6 -0.47 -13.36 -5.53
N LEU A 7 -0.61 -13.94 -6.72
CA LEU A 7 -0.49 -15.38 -6.91
C LEU A 7 0.90 -15.91 -6.54
N ALA A 8 1.97 -15.24 -6.99
CA ALA A 8 3.34 -15.65 -6.72
C ALA A 8 3.70 -15.60 -5.22
N LEU A 9 3.23 -14.58 -4.50
CA LEU A 9 3.41 -14.45 -3.06
C LEU A 9 2.58 -15.49 -2.30
N HIS A 10 1.35 -15.75 -2.75
CA HIS A 10 0.50 -16.79 -2.19
C HIS A 10 1.12 -18.19 -2.34
N GLN A 11 1.70 -18.50 -3.51
CA GLN A 11 2.44 -19.74 -3.75
C GLN A 11 3.67 -19.90 -2.85
N ARG A 12 4.18 -18.81 -2.26
CA ARG A 12 5.29 -18.81 -1.30
C ARG A 12 4.81 -18.91 0.16
N GLY A 13 3.53 -19.16 0.40
CA GLY A 13 2.97 -19.34 1.74
C GLY A 13 2.55 -18.05 2.44
N LEU A 14 2.54 -16.91 1.73
CA LEU A 14 2.09 -15.63 2.29
C LEU A 14 0.58 -15.45 2.12
N LEU A 15 -0.07 -14.87 3.12
CA LEU A 15 -1.44 -14.39 2.97
C LEU A 15 -1.39 -13.05 2.22
N VAL A 16 -2.17 -12.91 1.15
CA VAL A 16 -2.19 -11.69 0.34
C VAL A 16 -3.56 -11.02 0.42
N LEU A 17 -3.56 -9.72 0.76
CA LEU A 17 -4.77 -8.90 0.82
C LEU A 17 -4.73 -7.82 -0.26
N HIS A 18 -5.88 -7.61 -0.92
CA HIS A 18 -6.05 -6.46 -1.82
C HIS A 18 -6.33 -5.19 -1.00
N ALA A 19 -5.26 -4.58 -0.50
CA ALA A 19 -5.31 -3.56 0.52
C ALA A 19 -4.19 -2.53 0.35
N SER A 20 -4.21 -1.47 1.15
CA SER A 20 -3.11 -0.52 1.31
C SER A 20 -2.63 -0.56 2.75
N ALA A 21 -1.33 -0.53 3.01
CA ALA A 21 -0.78 -0.57 4.36
C ALA A 21 0.22 0.58 4.60
N ILE A 22 0.11 1.19 5.77
CA ILE A 22 0.97 2.27 6.25
C ILE A 22 1.60 1.85 7.58
N GLU A 23 2.83 2.27 7.82
CA GLU A 23 3.46 2.18 9.12
C GLU A 23 3.25 3.46 9.93
N VAL A 24 2.75 3.29 11.15
CA VAL A 24 2.57 4.33 12.15
C VAL A 24 3.28 3.86 13.43
N ASP A 25 4.33 4.57 13.85
CA ASP A 25 5.09 4.29 15.07
C ASP A 25 5.54 2.81 15.20
N GLY A 26 6.08 2.24 14.12
CA GLY A 26 6.54 0.85 14.09
C GLY A 26 5.43 -0.21 13.98
N LYS A 27 4.17 0.21 13.82
CA LYS A 27 3.00 -0.67 13.72
C LYS A 27 2.29 -0.48 12.40
N SER A 28 1.66 -1.54 11.90
CA SER A 28 0.91 -1.46 10.64
C SER A 28 -0.54 -1.01 10.81
N VAL A 29 -0.98 -0.20 9.86
CA VAL A 29 -2.38 0.15 9.63
C VAL A 29 -2.75 -0.28 8.21
N ILE A 30 -3.68 -1.23 8.10
CA ILE A 30 -4.15 -1.78 6.83
C ILE A 30 -5.54 -1.20 6.51
N PHE A 31 -5.70 -0.68 5.31
CA PHE A 31 -6.98 -0.24 4.76
C PHE A 31 -7.46 -1.24 3.71
N MET A 32 -8.60 -1.88 3.99
CA MET A 32 -9.30 -2.82 3.12
C MET A 32 -10.66 -2.25 2.70
N GLY A 33 -11.24 -2.82 1.65
CA GLY A 33 -12.51 -2.37 1.09
C GLY A 33 -12.55 -2.60 -0.41
N ASP A 34 -13.70 -2.34 -1.02
CA ASP A 34 -13.89 -2.55 -2.45
C ASP A 34 -13.13 -1.54 -3.33
N LYS A 35 -13.16 -1.76 -4.64
CA LYS A 35 -12.61 -0.80 -5.61
C LYS A 35 -13.37 0.53 -5.46
N GLY A 36 -12.65 1.60 -5.18
CA GLY A 36 -13.23 2.93 -4.98
C GLY A 36 -13.49 3.29 -3.52
N ALA A 37 -13.36 2.36 -2.56
CA ALA A 37 -13.55 2.62 -1.13
C ALA A 37 -12.51 3.56 -0.48
N GLY A 38 -11.56 4.10 -1.26
CA GLY A 38 -10.60 5.08 -0.75
C GLY A 38 -9.38 4.52 -0.03
N LYS A 39 -9.05 3.22 -0.16
CA LYS A 39 -7.85 2.59 0.45
C LYS A 39 -6.55 3.36 0.16
N SER A 40 -6.20 3.50 -1.13
CA SER A 40 -4.99 4.20 -1.56
C SER A 40 -5.05 5.71 -1.27
N THR A 41 -6.26 6.30 -1.31
CA THR A 41 -6.49 7.71 -0.94
C THR A 41 -6.17 7.94 0.54
N THR A 42 -6.67 7.07 1.42
CA THR A 42 -6.41 7.14 2.87
C THR A 42 -4.94 6.89 3.16
N ALA A 43 -4.32 5.92 2.49
CA ALA A 43 -2.87 5.70 2.57
C ALA A 43 -2.07 6.96 2.15
N GLY A 44 -2.47 7.61 1.05
CA GLY A 44 -1.88 8.89 0.62
C GLY A 44 -2.02 10.00 1.68
N ALA A 45 -3.18 10.12 2.31
CA ALA A 45 -3.39 11.11 3.37
C ALA A 45 -2.48 10.85 4.59
N MET A 46 -2.28 9.59 4.96
CA MET A 46 -1.38 9.21 6.04
C MET A 46 0.09 9.48 5.69
N ILE A 47 0.50 9.24 4.44
CA ILE A 47 1.85 9.59 3.98
C ILE A 47 2.08 11.10 4.06
N ARG A 48 1.09 11.89 3.63
CA ARG A 48 1.13 13.36 3.76
C ARG A 48 1.20 13.81 5.24
N ALA A 49 0.64 13.03 6.16
CA ALA A 49 0.74 13.27 7.60
C ALA A 49 2.11 12.84 8.20
N GLY A 50 3.05 12.35 7.40
CA GLY A 50 4.40 11.97 7.84
C GLY A 50 4.58 10.47 8.14
N HIS A 51 3.57 9.65 7.88
CA HIS A 51 3.68 8.19 8.06
C HIS A 51 4.31 7.51 6.84
N ARG A 52 4.79 6.27 7.01
CA ARG A 52 5.54 5.57 5.95
C ARG A 52 4.65 4.60 5.20
N LEU A 53 4.74 4.59 3.87
CA LEU A 53 4.10 3.56 3.05
C LEU A 53 4.77 2.19 3.29
N LEU A 54 3.98 1.16 3.59
CA LEU A 54 4.46 -0.23 3.54
C LEU A 54 4.26 -0.80 2.14
N THR A 55 3.02 -0.77 1.65
CA THR A 55 2.66 -1.29 0.33
C THR A 55 1.25 -0.82 -0.07
N ASP A 56 0.96 -0.81 -1.36
CA ASP A 56 -0.34 -0.48 -1.94
C ASP A 56 -0.76 -1.55 -2.95
N ASP A 57 -2.07 -1.79 -3.07
CA ASP A 57 -2.74 -2.87 -3.81
C ASP A 57 -2.46 -4.32 -3.37
N VAL A 58 -1.25 -4.65 -2.92
CA VAL A 58 -0.83 -6.01 -2.56
C VAL A 58 -0.14 -5.98 -1.20
N VAL A 59 -0.88 -6.30 -0.14
CA VAL A 59 -0.35 -6.46 1.22
C VAL A 59 -0.04 -7.93 1.45
N ALA A 60 1.24 -8.24 1.66
CA ALA A 60 1.70 -9.60 1.92
C ALA A 60 1.97 -9.77 3.42
N LEU A 61 1.28 -10.73 4.03
CA LEU A 61 1.41 -11.10 5.43
C LEU A 61 2.16 -12.43 5.53
N ASP A 62 3.23 -12.42 6.31
CA ASP A 62 3.91 -13.61 6.77
C ASP A 62 3.24 -14.07 8.07
N LEU A 63 2.66 -15.27 8.01
CA LEU A 63 1.97 -15.93 9.12
C LEU A 63 2.67 -17.23 9.54
N SER A 64 3.94 -17.40 9.16
CA SER A 64 4.74 -18.59 9.52
C SER A 64 4.96 -18.72 11.03
N ASP A 65 5.02 -17.58 11.74
CA ASP A 65 5.00 -17.49 13.20
C ASP A 65 3.62 -16.98 13.67
N PRO A 66 2.76 -17.83 14.26
CA PRO A 66 1.43 -17.44 14.72
C PRO A 66 1.41 -16.35 15.79
N ASP A 67 2.47 -16.26 16.61
CA ASP A 67 2.58 -15.26 17.68
C ASP A 67 3.11 -13.93 17.16
N ARG A 68 3.63 -13.92 15.92
CA ARG A 68 4.27 -12.75 15.32
C ARG A 68 3.93 -12.59 13.83
N PRO A 69 2.67 -12.31 13.49
CA PRO A 69 2.28 -12.01 12.11
C PRO A 69 2.92 -10.69 11.64
N MET A 70 3.58 -10.73 10.49
CA MET A 70 4.35 -9.59 9.94
C MET A 70 3.84 -9.17 8.56
N ILE A 71 3.88 -7.88 8.26
CA ILE A 71 3.69 -7.35 6.90
C ILE A 71 5.05 -7.13 6.27
N LEU A 72 5.22 -7.66 5.06
CA LEU A 72 6.42 -7.40 4.25
C LEU A 72 6.26 -6.10 3.45
N PRO A 73 7.27 -5.22 3.42
CA PRO A 73 7.23 -4.02 2.62
C PRO A 73 7.18 -4.37 1.13
N GLY A 74 6.41 -3.59 0.38
CA GLY A 74 6.23 -3.73 -1.06
C GLY A 74 7.04 -2.71 -1.84
N PHE A 75 6.52 -2.33 -3.01
CA PHE A 75 7.12 -1.28 -3.81
C PHE A 75 6.80 0.10 -3.23
N PRO A 76 7.75 1.07 -3.27
CA PRO A 76 7.52 2.44 -2.82
C PRO A 76 6.66 3.20 -3.85
N GLN A 77 5.46 2.71 -4.09
CA GLN A 77 4.55 3.17 -5.12
C GLN A 77 3.12 3.17 -4.60
N LEU A 78 2.45 4.30 -4.77
CA LEU A 78 1.03 4.49 -4.47
C LEU A 78 0.26 4.76 -5.76
N LYS A 79 -0.92 4.15 -5.93
CA LYS A 79 -1.78 4.39 -7.08
C LYS A 79 -2.99 5.22 -6.71
N LEU A 80 -2.97 6.49 -7.11
CA LEU A 80 -4.05 7.44 -6.86
C LEU A 80 -4.85 7.70 -8.13
N ALA A 81 -6.17 7.80 -7.98
CA ALA A 81 -7.02 8.37 -9.00
C ALA A 81 -6.74 9.88 -9.14
N ALA A 82 -7.11 10.48 -10.28
CA ALA A 82 -6.76 11.86 -10.59
C ALA A 82 -7.28 12.87 -9.56
N ASP A 83 -8.49 12.66 -9.05
CA ASP A 83 -9.11 13.46 -8.00
C ASP A 83 -8.35 13.38 -6.67
N ALA A 84 -7.99 12.16 -6.23
CA ALA A 84 -7.20 11.92 -5.03
C ALA A 84 -5.79 12.50 -5.15
N ALA A 85 -5.15 12.38 -6.32
CA ALA A 85 -3.85 12.98 -6.59
C ALA A 85 -3.89 14.51 -6.58
N GLY A 86 -5.01 15.11 -7.03
CA GLY A 86 -5.24 16.55 -6.95
C GLY A 86 -5.44 17.04 -5.51
N ALA A 87 -6.12 16.26 -4.67
CA ALA A 87 -6.40 16.59 -3.27
C ALA A 87 -5.23 16.30 -2.31
N ILE A 88 -4.44 15.27 -2.60
CA ILE A 88 -3.33 14.80 -1.76
C ILE A 88 -2.03 15.02 -2.52
N ARG A 89 -1.41 16.18 -2.29
CA ARG A 89 -0.06 16.45 -2.79
C ARG A 89 0.97 15.70 -1.95
N LEU A 90 1.72 14.82 -2.63
CA LEU A 90 2.85 14.08 -2.08
C LEU A 90 4.13 14.69 -2.66
N GLU A 91 4.77 15.60 -1.94
CA GLU A 91 5.94 16.36 -2.42
C GLU A 91 7.14 15.46 -2.72
N GLN A 92 7.25 14.37 -1.97
CA GLN A 92 8.27 13.35 -2.11
C GLN A 92 8.01 12.33 -3.23
N ALA A 93 6.91 12.47 -3.98
CA ALA A 93 6.52 11.51 -5.00
C ALA A 93 6.81 12.01 -6.41
N GLU A 94 7.40 11.15 -7.22
CA GLU A 94 7.47 11.32 -8.67
C GLU A 94 6.22 10.70 -9.31
N VAL A 95 5.43 11.54 -9.99
CA VAL A 95 4.25 11.08 -10.74
C VAL A 95 4.72 10.49 -12.06
N ARG A 96 4.52 9.18 -12.24
CA ARG A 96 4.80 8.51 -13.50
C ARG A 96 3.60 8.65 -14.44
N PRO A 97 3.86 8.78 -15.76
CA PRO A 97 2.79 8.87 -16.74
C PRO A 97 1.89 7.64 -16.70
N GLN A 98 0.65 7.85 -17.11
CA GLN A 98 -0.35 6.80 -17.20
C GLN A 98 0.16 5.68 -18.12
N VAL A 99 0.15 4.45 -17.61
CA VAL A 99 0.71 3.30 -18.33
C VAL A 99 -0.23 2.81 -19.45
N HIS A 100 -1.53 3.07 -19.32
CA HIS A 100 -2.54 2.71 -20.30
C HIS A 100 -3.80 3.59 -20.16
N PRO A 101 -4.48 4.01 -21.25
CA PRO A 101 -5.65 4.89 -21.19
C PRO A 101 -6.82 4.37 -20.34
N GLN A 102 -6.94 3.04 -20.20
CA GLN A 102 -7.98 2.41 -19.37
C GLN A 102 -7.63 2.34 -17.87
N ILE A 103 -6.41 2.72 -17.47
CA ILE A 103 -5.97 2.73 -16.08
C ILE A 103 -6.01 4.17 -15.57
N ASP A 104 -7.14 4.57 -15.00
CA ASP A 104 -7.39 5.94 -14.53
C ASP A 104 -6.68 6.30 -13.21
N LYS A 105 -5.60 5.59 -12.89
CA LYS A 105 -4.79 5.82 -11.70
C LYS A 105 -3.35 6.14 -12.10
N ALA A 106 -2.87 7.28 -11.65
CA ALA A 106 -1.47 7.66 -11.77
C ALA A 106 -0.63 6.89 -10.74
N GLN A 107 0.61 6.58 -11.12
CA GLN A 107 1.57 5.94 -10.24
C GLN A 107 2.44 7.01 -9.57
N HIS A 108 2.31 7.16 -8.26
CA HIS A 108 3.13 8.05 -7.44
C HIS A 108 4.27 7.22 -6.83
N ARG A 109 5.47 7.34 -7.38
CA ARG A 109 6.65 6.66 -6.84
C ARG A 109 7.29 7.53 -5.76
N LEU A 110 7.33 7.02 -4.54
CA LEU A 110 7.93 7.73 -3.41
C LEU A 110 9.46 7.66 -3.50
N ARG A 111 10.14 8.78 -3.22
CA ARG A 111 11.60 8.87 -3.08
C ARG A 111 12.05 8.57 -1.65
N ASP A 112 11.25 8.98 -0.68
CA ASP A 112 11.38 8.71 0.76
C ASP A 112 9.99 8.40 1.37
N GLY A 113 9.88 8.23 2.68
CA GLY A 113 8.57 8.00 3.32
C GLY A 113 7.96 6.63 3.03
N PHE A 114 8.79 5.61 2.79
CA PHE A 114 8.39 4.20 2.71
C PHE A 114 9.18 3.37 3.72
N ALA A 115 8.59 2.28 4.19
CA ALA A 115 9.22 1.36 5.12
C ALA A 115 10.09 0.35 4.35
N ALA A 116 11.28 0.06 4.89
CA ALA A 116 12.22 -0.91 4.32
C ALA A 116 12.19 -2.27 5.03
N GLU A 117 11.61 -2.32 6.22
CA GLU A 117 11.62 -3.49 7.10
C GLU A 117 10.20 -4.03 7.31
N ALA A 118 10.11 -5.31 7.66
CA ALA A 118 8.85 -5.93 8.03
C ALA A 118 8.32 -5.36 9.36
N VAL A 119 7.01 -5.17 9.45
CA VAL A 119 6.36 -4.61 10.65
C VAL A 119 5.21 -5.48 11.15
N PRO A 120 4.96 -5.55 12.47
CA PRO A 120 3.89 -6.38 13.01
C PRO A 120 2.51 -5.98 12.48
N VAL A 121 1.66 -6.96 12.19
CA VAL A 121 0.23 -6.75 11.90
C VAL A 121 -0.44 -6.17 13.15
N SER A 122 -1.05 -4.98 13.04
CA SER A 122 -1.63 -4.30 14.21
C SER A 122 -3.09 -3.92 14.05
N ARG A 123 -3.49 -3.25 12.96
CA ARG A 123 -4.87 -2.79 12.76
C ARG A 123 -5.33 -2.96 11.33
N ILE A 124 -6.59 -3.36 11.17
CA ILE A 124 -7.28 -3.46 9.88
C ILE A 124 -8.54 -2.60 9.95
N TYR A 125 -8.69 -1.68 8.99
CA TYR A 125 -9.90 -0.89 8.78
C TYR A 125 -10.56 -1.34 7.49
N VAL A 126 -11.86 -1.60 7.55
CA VAL A 126 -12.69 -1.89 6.37
C VAL A 126 -13.46 -0.62 6.04
N LEU A 127 -13.23 -0.10 4.83
CA LEU A 127 -13.80 1.13 4.28
C LEU A 127 -15.01 0.84 3.40
#